data_AF-A0A957BIR9-F1
#
_entry.id   AF-A0A957BIR9-F1
#
_cell.length_a   1.000
_cell.length_b   1.000
_cell.length_c   1.000
_cell.angle_alpha   90.00
_cell.angle_beta   90.00
_cell.angle_gamma   90.00
#
_symmetry.space_group_name_H-M   'P 1'
#
loop_
_entity.id
_entity.type
_entity.pdbx_description
1 polymer ?
#
loop_
_entity_poly.entity_id
_entity_poly.type
_entity_poly.pdbx_seq_one_letter_code
_entity_poly.pdbx_strand_id
1 'polypeptide(L)'
;MQRAILLGFLAIALSLVFWAVVRSEAILARDDNPRLVEAELRIQRGRILDRNGTVLAETIGEPDALIRSYPFPTIGPAVGYYSFRHGTAGIEAGFEAVLRGEDDEEITAVLNRALLHTPQIGRDVQLTLDAQLQTAAETLFGEAQGALILLEIDTGNVLAMVSHPSYNPNLLDENFDQLAEDATAPLLNRAVQGQYQPGLVLQPFILAAALDADRIQLGGTVLNPNRPVPIDGEIKRCQTTPPDDGTWADVLIHRCPGPMQDLADRLGLASLDDIFLRFGLATPLELPLNTEVPEIVPLNDPLQAGIGQDTLTVSPLQVALALSALGNDGRLPTPRLVTAVQDKNGTMQPQPEPPTAGDPVTSRAARNIRQLLNSDGSFSFATSALSGPDSRNGWYMALTPTNQPRYAIVVVVENSEDLEVVKAIGVGVETAVVTQLPHN
;
A
#
# COMPACT_ATOMS: atom_id res chain seq x y z
N MET A 1 68.03 30.20 15.67
CA MET A 1 67.12 29.46 16.59
C MET A 1 65.69 30.00 16.52
N GLN A 2 65.45 31.29 16.78
CA GLN A 2 64.10 31.91 16.72
C GLN A 2 63.33 31.72 15.41
N ARG A 3 63.98 31.92 14.24
CA ARG A 3 63.33 31.75 12.93
C ARG A 3 62.91 30.30 12.63
N ALA A 4 63.70 29.33 13.08
CA ALA A 4 63.37 27.91 12.92
C ALA A 4 62.17 27.50 13.79
N ILE A 5 62.09 28.04 15.01
CA ILE A 5 60.95 27.83 15.91
C ILE A 5 59.67 28.44 15.32
N LEU A 6 59.74 29.67 14.78
CA LEU A 6 58.59 30.32 14.13
C LEU A 6 58.11 29.56 12.89
N LEU A 7 59.04 29.06 12.06
CA LEU A 7 58.68 28.21 10.92
C LEU A 7 58.03 26.89 11.36
N GLY A 8 58.50 26.30 12.45
CA GLY A 8 57.88 25.12 13.06
C GLY A 8 56.45 25.39 13.52
N PHE A 9 56.22 26.49 14.25
CA PHE A 9 54.86 26.89 14.66
C PHE A 9 53.96 27.20 13.47
N LEU A 10 54.48 27.84 12.42
CA LEU A 10 53.71 28.11 11.20
C LEU A 10 53.31 26.80 10.50
N ALA A 11 54.21 25.82 10.42
CA ALA A 11 53.90 24.51 9.86
C ALA A 11 52.83 23.76 10.67
N ILE A 12 52.89 23.81 12.00
CA ILE A 12 51.86 23.24 12.89
C ILE A 12 50.53 23.98 12.73
N ALA A 13 50.54 25.31 12.66
CA ALA A 13 49.32 26.09 12.48
C ALA A 13 48.64 25.77 11.14
N LEU A 14 49.42 25.68 10.05
CA LEU A 14 48.91 25.31 8.73
C LEU A 14 48.37 23.87 8.71
N SER A 15 49.02 22.92 9.39
CA SER A 15 48.51 21.55 9.47
C SER A 15 47.21 21.47 10.28
N LEU A 16 47.10 22.22 11.38
CA LEU A 16 45.86 22.31 12.17
C LEU A 16 44.73 22.93 11.35
N VAL A 17 44.96 24.01 10.60
CA VAL A 17 43.95 24.61 9.71
C VAL A 17 43.52 23.64 8.60
N PHE A 18 44.47 22.91 8.01
CA PHE A 18 44.16 21.89 7.01
C PHE A 18 43.22 20.82 7.57
N TRP A 19 43.50 20.30 8.76
CA TRP A 19 42.64 19.28 9.37
C TRP A 19 41.31 19.83 9.90
N ALA A 20 41.30 21.03 10.48
CA ALA A 20 40.13 21.62 11.10
C ALA A 20 39.16 22.30 10.12
N VAL A 21 39.62 22.71 8.93
CA VAL A 21 38.81 23.45 7.96
C VAL A 21 38.73 22.74 6.61
N VAL A 22 39.85 22.27 6.06
CA VAL A 22 39.88 21.69 4.70
C VAL A 22 39.42 20.22 4.70
N ARG A 23 39.75 19.48 5.76
CA ARG A 23 39.40 18.05 5.91
C ARG A 23 38.28 17.79 6.92
N SER A 24 37.67 18.83 7.50
CA SER A 24 36.68 18.68 8.57
C SER A 24 35.47 17.84 8.14
N GLU A 25 34.86 18.16 6.99
CA GLU A 25 33.73 17.40 6.46
C GLU A 25 34.07 15.93 6.25
N ALA A 26 35.23 15.65 5.64
CA ALA A 26 35.69 14.28 5.39
C ALA A 26 36.02 13.50 6.68
N ILE A 27 36.38 14.17 7.77
CA ILE A 27 36.60 13.53 9.08
C ILE A 27 35.27 13.29 9.80
N LEU A 28 34.35 14.25 9.74
CA LEU A 28 33.04 14.15 10.39
C LEU A 28 32.17 13.07 9.72
N ALA A 29 32.25 12.94 8.40
CA ALA A 29 31.50 11.97 7.60
C ALA A 29 32.12 10.56 7.57
N ARG A 30 33.08 10.24 8.44
CA ARG A 30 33.61 8.88 8.54
C ARG A 30 32.61 7.96 9.23
N ASP A 31 32.40 6.77 8.67
CA ASP A 31 31.51 5.74 9.23
C ASP A 31 31.93 5.26 10.63
N ASP A 32 33.23 5.37 10.97
CA ASP A 32 33.78 5.00 12.28
C ASP A 32 33.80 6.14 13.30
N ASN A 33 33.11 7.27 13.02
CA ASN A 33 33.02 8.40 13.93
C ASN A 33 31.97 8.11 15.05
N PRO A 34 32.39 7.86 16.30
CA PRO A 34 31.46 7.52 17.39
C PRO A 34 30.50 8.67 17.73
N ARG A 35 30.81 9.91 17.34
CA ARG A 35 29.94 11.06 17.57
C ARG A 35 28.68 11.03 16.72
N LEU A 36 28.72 10.42 15.53
CA LEU A 36 27.51 10.25 14.70
C LEU A 36 26.55 9.28 15.38
N VAL A 37 27.07 8.20 15.95
CA VAL A 37 26.30 7.21 16.72
C VAL A 37 25.67 7.84 17.96
N GLU A 38 26.47 8.57 18.76
CA GLU A 38 25.98 9.24 19.96
C GLU A 38 24.95 10.34 19.62
N ALA A 39 25.14 11.07 18.52
CA ALA A 39 24.20 12.07 18.06
C ALA A 39 22.87 11.44 17.64
N GLU A 40 22.90 10.34 16.86
CA GLU A 40 21.71 9.64 16.39
C GLU A 40 20.90 9.04 17.55
N LEU A 41 21.55 8.42 18.53
CA LEU A 41 20.90 7.84 19.71
C LEU A 41 20.26 8.90 20.64
N ARG A 42 20.64 10.18 20.50
CA ARG A 42 20.08 11.31 21.24
C ARG A 42 18.94 12.01 20.51
N ILE A 43 18.60 11.61 19.29
CA ILE A 43 17.48 12.20 18.54
C ILE A 43 16.18 11.70 19.16
N GLN A 44 15.42 12.63 19.74
CA GLN A 44 14.05 12.38 20.15
C GLN A 44 13.16 12.44 18.91
N ARG A 45 13.03 11.30 18.21
CA ARG A 45 12.21 11.22 17.00
C ARG A 45 10.75 11.60 17.28
N GLY A 46 10.13 12.31 16.34
CA GLY A 46 8.72 12.67 16.40
C GLY A 46 7.80 11.44 16.43
N ARG A 47 6.58 11.60 16.94
CA ARG A 47 5.59 10.52 17.04
C ARG A 47 4.91 10.30 15.69
N ILE A 48 4.54 9.05 15.42
CA ILE A 48 3.62 8.70 14.33
C ILE A 48 2.26 8.43 14.97
N LEU A 49 1.25 9.17 14.51
CA LEU A 49 -0.10 9.14 15.05
C LEU A 49 -1.08 8.59 14.02
N ASP A 50 -2.12 7.90 14.46
CA ASP A 50 -3.26 7.52 13.63
C ASP A 50 -4.18 8.73 13.37
N ARG A 51 -5.21 8.55 12.55
CA ARG A 51 -6.18 9.61 12.21
C ARG A 51 -6.91 10.22 13.41
N ASN A 52 -6.96 9.50 14.54
CA ASN A 52 -7.63 9.89 15.78
C ASN A 52 -6.64 10.39 16.86
N GLY A 53 -5.34 10.45 16.55
CA GLY A 53 -4.28 10.88 17.48
C GLY A 53 -3.73 9.76 18.37
N THR A 54 -4.08 8.50 18.10
CA THR A 54 -3.52 7.32 18.77
C THR A 54 -2.07 7.13 18.34
N VAL A 55 -1.17 6.88 19.29
CA VAL A 55 0.26 6.70 19.00
C VAL A 55 0.53 5.35 18.34
N LEU A 56 1.11 5.36 17.15
CA LEU A 56 1.55 4.18 16.38
C LEU A 56 3.06 3.93 16.52
N ALA A 57 3.85 4.99 16.68
CA ALA A 57 5.27 4.93 17.03
C ALA A 57 5.67 6.16 17.85
N GLU A 58 6.52 5.95 18.86
CA GLU A 58 7.05 7.03 19.70
C GLU A 58 8.45 6.72 20.20
N THR A 59 9.17 7.75 20.64
CA THR A 59 10.47 7.58 21.29
C THR A 59 10.31 7.75 22.80
N ILE A 60 10.72 6.73 23.55
CA ILE A 60 10.62 6.67 25.01
C ILE A 60 12.01 6.48 25.64
N GLY A 61 12.13 6.79 26.93
CA GLY A 61 13.36 6.61 27.69
C GLY A 61 14.00 7.92 28.14
N GLU A 62 15.23 7.81 28.63
CA GLU A 62 16.04 8.95 29.08
C GLU A 62 16.92 9.46 27.92
N PRO A 63 17.41 10.72 27.96
CA PRO A 63 18.18 11.31 26.85
C PRO A 63 19.40 10.52 26.37
N ASP A 64 20.02 9.71 27.24
CA ASP A 64 21.17 8.86 26.90
C ASP A 64 20.79 7.39 26.59
N ALA A 65 19.49 7.06 26.59
CA ALA A 65 18.96 5.72 26.36
C ALA A 65 17.57 5.78 25.70
N LEU A 66 17.44 6.56 24.62
CA LEU A 66 16.20 6.66 23.85
C LEU A 66 15.97 5.38 23.04
N ILE A 67 14.74 4.87 23.09
CA ILE A 67 14.31 3.68 22.37
C ILE A 67 13.07 4.05 21.55
N ARG A 68 13.01 3.55 20.32
CA ARG A 68 11.81 3.65 19.48
C ARG A 68 10.83 2.53 19.85
N SER A 69 9.62 2.90 20.23
CA SER A 69 8.55 2.02 20.70
C SER A 69 7.38 2.04 19.72
N TYR A 70 6.85 0.84 19.43
CA TYR A 70 5.67 0.63 18.58
C TYR A 70 4.59 -0.08 19.41
N PRO A 71 3.54 0.62 19.87
CA PRO A 71 2.53 0.04 20.74
C PRO A 71 1.76 -1.15 20.15
N PHE A 72 1.72 -1.24 18.81
CA PHE A 72 1.00 -2.29 18.08
C PHE A 72 2.00 -3.27 17.43
N PRO A 73 2.11 -4.52 17.92
CA PRO A 73 3.17 -5.44 17.49
C PRO A 73 3.13 -5.86 16.02
N THR A 74 2.00 -5.75 15.31
CA THR A 74 1.92 -6.16 13.90
C THR A 74 1.89 -4.98 12.92
N ILE A 75 2.12 -3.76 13.42
CA ILE A 75 2.05 -2.52 12.61
C ILE A 75 3.22 -2.36 11.63
N GLY A 76 4.25 -3.21 11.72
CA GLY A 76 5.51 -3.08 10.98
C GLY A 76 5.33 -2.85 9.48
N PRO A 77 4.54 -3.65 8.75
CA PRO A 77 4.31 -3.40 7.33
C PRO A 77 3.62 -2.06 7.01
N ALA A 78 2.69 -1.61 7.87
CA ALA A 78 1.90 -0.39 7.64
C ALA A 78 2.66 0.90 7.98
N VAL A 79 3.43 0.91 9.07
CA VAL A 79 4.17 2.08 9.57
C VAL A 79 5.66 2.00 9.24
N GLY A 80 6.21 0.80 9.10
CA GLY A 80 7.64 0.56 8.97
C GLY A 80 8.34 0.43 10.31
N TYR A 81 9.66 0.63 10.28
CA TYR A 81 10.51 0.58 11.47
C TYR A 81 11.64 1.60 11.37
N TYR A 82 12.23 1.87 12.52
CA TYR A 82 13.50 2.54 12.71
C TYR A 82 14.38 1.60 13.53
N SER A 83 15.55 1.31 13.00
CA SER A 83 16.62 0.59 13.65
C SER A 83 17.92 1.34 13.41
N PHE A 84 18.67 1.53 14.48
CA PHE A 84 20.01 2.08 14.36
C PHE A 84 20.95 1.15 13.55
N ARG A 85 20.72 -0.17 13.60
CA ARG A 85 21.57 -1.17 12.94
C ARG A 85 21.13 -1.48 11.50
N HIS A 86 19.82 -1.49 11.26
CA HIS A 86 19.21 -1.97 10.03
C HIS A 86 18.49 -0.86 9.22
N GLY A 87 18.58 0.39 9.67
CA GLY A 87 18.04 1.55 8.98
C GLY A 87 16.55 1.77 9.22
N THR A 88 15.91 2.50 8.31
CA THR A 88 14.49 2.87 8.36
C THR A 88 13.72 2.23 7.21
N ALA A 89 12.42 2.00 7.42
CA ALA A 89 11.49 1.51 6.40
C ALA A 89 10.11 2.16 6.53
N GLY A 90 9.28 2.09 5.50
CA GLY A 90 7.89 2.58 5.54
C GLY A 90 7.79 4.08 5.81
N ILE A 91 6.84 4.48 6.65
CA ILE A 91 6.62 5.87 7.06
C ILE A 91 7.84 6.44 7.79
N GLU A 92 8.55 5.63 8.58
CA GLU A 92 9.78 6.05 9.28
C GLU A 92 10.86 6.52 8.30
N ALA A 93 10.98 5.87 7.14
CA ALA A 93 11.88 6.29 6.07
C ALA A 93 11.30 7.46 5.26
N GLY A 94 10.02 7.37 4.87
CA GLY A 94 9.35 8.40 4.05
C GLY A 94 9.29 9.77 4.71
N PHE A 95 9.27 9.82 6.05
CA PHE A 95 9.26 11.06 6.84
C PHE A 95 10.49 11.23 7.72
N GLU A 96 11.62 10.58 7.38
CA GLU A 96 12.81 10.59 8.23
C GLU A 96 13.27 12.01 8.61
N ALA A 97 13.36 12.93 7.64
CA ALA A 97 13.77 14.31 7.91
C ALA A 97 12.83 15.03 8.89
N VAL A 98 11.52 14.80 8.78
CA VAL A 98 10.51 15.39 9.68
C VAL A 98 10.59 14.75 11.06
N LEU A 99 10.66 13.43 11.12
CA LEU A 99 10.74 12.66 12.35
C LEU A 99 12.05 12.90 13.08
N ARG A 100 13.12 13.34 12.40
CA ARG A 100 14.37 13.80 13.01
C ARG A 100 14.36 15.30 13.32
N GLY A 101 13.44 16.08 12.75
CA GLY A 101 13.40 17.54 12.92
C GLY A 101 14.48 18.28 12.12
N GLU A 102 14.97 17.66 11.05
CA GLU A 102 16.01 18.20 10.14
C GLU A 102 15.41 18.97 8.97
N ASP A 103 14.11 18.82 8.74
CA ASP A 103 13.45 19.51 7.66
C ASP A 103 13.38 21.02 7.95
N ASP A 104 13.93 21.79 7.02
CA ASP A 104 13.92 23.26 7.06
C ASP A 104 14.68 23.86 8.26
N GLU A 105 15.78 23.25 8.71
CA GLU A 105 16.60 23.80 9.80
C GLU A 105 17.29 25.12 9.44
N GLU A 106 17.10 26.16 10.27
CA GLU A 106 17.92 27.37 10.19
C GLU A 106 19.34 27.10 10.72
N ILE A 107 20.35 27.58 10.00
CA ILE A 107 21.79 27.45 10.37
C ILE A 107 22.06 27.90 11.81
N THR A 108 21.33 28.90 12.31
CA THR A 108 21.38 29.41 13.68
C THR A 108 20.93 28.38 14.72
N ALA A 109 19.89 27.60 14.43
CA ALA A 109 19.41 26.53 15.29
C ALA A 109 20.42 25.37 15.36
N VAL A 110 21.04 25.03 14.22
CA VAL A 110 22.12 24.03 14.14
C VAL A 110 23.32 24.46 14.99
N LEU A 111 23.77 25.70 14.82
CA LEU A 111 24.88 26.27 15.60
C LEU A 111 24.57 26.31 17.09
N ASN A 112 23.39 26.78 17.47
CA ASN A 112 22.98 26.83 18.87
C ASN A 112 22.88 25.43 19.48
N ARG A 113 22.39 24.42 18.75
CA ARG A 113 22.36 23.04 19.20
C ARG A 113 23.77 22.49 19.41
N ALA A 114 24.67 22.73 18.46
CA ALA A 114 26.07 22.32 18.56
C ALA A 114 26.80 23.02 19.72
N LEU A 115 26.45 24.27 20.03
CA LEU A 115 27.02 25.04 21.14
C LEU A 115 26.43 24.64 22.50
N LEU A 116 25.10 24.49 22.58
CA LEU A 116 24.35 24.26 23.82
C LEU A 116 24.13 22.79 24.13
N HIS A 117 24.53 21.87 23.24
CA HIS A 117 24.37 20.42 23.38
C HIS A 117 22.92 20.00 23.66
N THR A 118 21.94 20.71 23.08
CA THR A 118 20.53 20.38 23.24
C THR A 118 20.17 19.17 22.38
N PRO A 119 19.30 18.25 22.85
CA PRO A 119 18.84 17.13 22.04
C PRO A 119 18.05 17.62 20.84
N GLN A 120 18.16 16.88 19.74
CA GLN A 120 17.39 17.14 18.54
C GLN A 120 16.00 16.52 18.70
N ILE A 121 14.96 17.32 18.52
CA ILE A 121 13.57 16.91 18.72
C ILE A 121 12.86 16.94 17.36
N GLY A 122 12.35 15.79 16.97
CA GLY A 122 11.58 15.62 15.75
C GLY A 122 10.14 16.09 15.87
N ARG A 123 9.45 16.10 14.73
CA ARG A 123 8.06 16.57 14.62
C ARG A 123 7.12 15.42 14.30
N ASP A 124 5.90 15.52 14.82
CA ASP A 124 4.92 14.45 14.69
C ASP A 124 4.34 14.35 13.27
N VAL A 125 4.00 13.14 12.86
CA VAL A 125 3.32 12.82 11.59
C VAL A 125 2.00 12.13 11.90
N GLN A 126 0.92 12.58 11.29
CA GLN A 126 -0.41 11.97 11.44
C GLN A 126 -0.84 11.27 10.16
N LEU A 127 -1.25 10.02 10.30
CA LEU A 127 -1.63 9.13 9.22
C LEU A 127 -3.13 9.13 8.96
N THR A 128 -3.54 8.48 7.88
CA THR A 128 -4.94 8.13 7.58
C THR A 128 -5.38 6.84 8.27
N LEU A 129 -4.41 6.01 8.69
CA LEU A 129 -4.66 4.74 9.37
C LEU A 129 -5.51 4.96 10.63
N ASP A 130 -6.36 3.99 10.92
CA ASP A 130 -7.14 3.92 12.15
C ASP A 130 -6.64 2.71 12.96
N ALA A 131 -6.12 2.96 14.16
CA ALA A 131 -5.48 1.91 14.96
C ALA A 131 -6.45 0.79 15.36
N GLN A 132 -7.75 1.10 15.56
CA GLN A 132 -8.75 0.12 15.94
C GLN A 132 -9.11 -0.76 14.75
N LEU A 133 -9.33 -0.16 13.59
CA LEU A 133 -9.61 -0.90 12.36
C LEU A 133 -8.42 -1.73 11.91
N GLN A 134 -7.20 -1.20 12.02
CA GLN A 134 -5.98 -1.97 11.75
C GLN A 134 -5.91 -3.21 12.65
N THR A 135 -6.08 -3.05 13.96
CA THR A 135 -6.02 -4.17 14.91
C THR A 135 -7.12 -5.21 14.63
N ALA A 136 -8.33 -4.75 14.30
CA ALA A 136 -9.43 -5.63 13.93
C ALA A 136 -9.13 -6.40 12.63
N ALA A 137 -8.61 -5.72 11.62
CA ALA A 137 -8.24 -6.33 10.34
C ALA A 137 -7.13 -7.38 10.50
N GLU A 138 -6.08 -7.08 11.25
CA GLU A 138 -4.99 -8.03 11.59
C GLU A 138 -5.53 -9.27 12.32
N THR A 139 -6.41 -9.06 13.32
CA THR A 139 -7.02 -10.17 14.08
C THR A 139 -7.89 -11.06 13.19
N LEU A 140 -8.65 -10.45 12.28
CA LEU A 140 -9.52 -11.16 11.34
C LEU A 140 -8.71 -11.88 10.25
N PHE A 141 -7.56 -11.33 9.84
CA PHE A 141 -6.67 -11.96 8.88
C PHE A 141 -6.00 -13.22 9.44
N GLY A 142 -5.65 -13.20 10.73
CA GLY A 142 -5.15 -14.36 11.46
C GLY A 142 -3.79 -14.85 10.95
N GLU A 143 -3.69 -16.15 10.68
CA GLU A 143 -2.44 -16.79 10.24
C GLU A 143 -2.35 -16.99 8.72
N ALA A 144 -3.34 -16.49 7.97
CA ALA A 144 -3.28 -16.52 6.51
C ALA A 144 -2.06 -15.73 6.01
N GLN A 145 -1.50 -16.13 4.87
CA GLN A 145 -0.46 -15.36 4.18
C GLN A 145 -1.10 -14.51 3.09
N GLY A 146 -0.75 -13.23 2.98
CA GLY A 146 -1.34 -12.31 2.01
C GLY A 146 -1.46 -10.88 2.56
N ALA A 147 -2.46 -10.15 2.08
CA ALA A 147 -2.66 -8.76 2.46
C ALA A 147 -4.13 -8.34 2.44
N LEU A 148 -4.42 -7.26 3.18
CA LEU A 148 -5.71 -6.61 3.19
C LEU A 148 -5.56 -5.09 3.15
N ILE A 149 -6.36 -4.43 2.33
CA ILE A 149 -6.49 -2.98 2.27
C ILE A 149 -7.93 -2.59 2.61
N LEU A 150 -8.08 -1.63 3.52
CA LEU A 150 -9.31 -0.89 3.75
C LEU A 150 -9.08 0.57 3.34
N LEU A 151 -9.87 1.06 2.40
CA LEU A 151 -9.70 2.35 1.73
C LEU A 151 -11.00 3.17 1.81
N GLU A 152 -10.90 4.47 2.05
CA GLU A 152 -12.01 5.42 1.88
C GLU A 152 -12.15 5.81 0.40
N ILE A 153 -13.34 5.59 -0.15
CA ILE A 153 -13.61 5.64 -1.60
C ILE A 153 -13.44 7.04 -2.20
N ASP A 154 -13.86 8.08 -1.47
CA ASP A 154 -13.90 9.45 -2.00
C ASP A 154 -12.52 10.12 -1.99
N THR A 155 -11.72 9.83 -0.97
CA THR A 155 -10.46 10.54 -0.67
C THR A 155 -9.22 9.74 -1.01
N GLY A 156 -9.34 8.41 -1.14
CA GLY A 156 -8.20 7.51 -1.25
C GLY A 156 -7.43 7.31 0.07
N ASN A 157 -8.01 7.71 1.22
CA ASN A 157 -7.39 7.50 2.53
C ASN A 157 -7.32 6.00 2.85
N VAL A 158 -6.12 5.49 3.09
CA VAL A 158 -5.95 4.11 3.55
C VAL A 158 -6.18 4.05 5.06
N LEU A 159 -7.18 3.29 5.50
CA LEU A 159 -7.58 3.20 6.90
C LEU A 159 -6.98 1.98 7.61
N ALA A 160 -6.76 0.89 6.88
CA ALA A 160 -6.00 -0.26 7.34
C ALA A 160 -5.20 -0.87 6.19
N MET A 161 -3.99 -1.33 6.51
CA MET A 161 -3.05 -1.96 5.58
C MET A 161 -2.39 -3.15 6.28
N VAL A 162 -2.87 -4.35 5.99
CA VAL A 162 -2.40 -5.60 6.60
C VAL A 162 -1.48 -6.32 5.62
N SER A 163 -0.38 -6.87 6.13
CA SER A 163 0.51 -7.78 5.39
C SER A 163 0.93 -8.91 6.31
N HIS A 164 0.62 -10.15 5.94
CA HIS A 164 0.98 -11.33 6.70
C HIS A 164 1.80 -12.35 5.88
N PRO A 165 2.76 -13.06 6.50
CA PRO A 165 3.22 -12.90 7.88
C PRO A 165 3.80 -11.51 8.18
N SER A 166 3.56 -11.00 9.39
CA SER A 166 4.03 -9.70 9.87
C SER A 166 5.20 -9.88 10.84
N TYR A 167 5.76 -8.79 11.34
CA TYR A 167 6.86 -8.78 12.31
C TYR A 167 6.63 -7.69 13.36
N ASN A 168 7.24 -7.86 14.54
CA ASN A 168 7.25 -6.85 15.60
C ASN A 168 8.44 -5.92 15.44
N PRO A 169 8.22 -4.63 15.11
CA PRO A 169 9.32 -3.67 14.95
C PRO A 169 10.15 -3.47 16.22
N ASN A 170 9.56 -3.68 17.40
CA ASN A 170 10.29 -3.57 18.67
C ASN A 170 11.34 -4.69 18.86
N LEU A 171 11.19 -5.81 18.14
CA LEU A 171 12.09 -6.97 18.22
C LEU A 171 12.94 -7.12 16.95
N LEU A 172 12.94 -6.10 16.08
CA LEU A 172 13.62 -6.17 14.79
C LEU A 172 15.12 -6.45 14.95
N ASP A 173 15.81 -5.69 15.81
CA ASP A 173 17.27 -5.83 16.01
C ASP A 173 17.67 -7.20 16.57
N GLU A 174 16.76 -7.87 17.28
CA GLU A 174 17.01 -9.20 17.84
C GLU A 174 16.79 -10.30 16.80
N ASN A 175 15.83 -10.10 15.89
CA ASN A 175 15.33 -11.13 14.99
C ASN A 175 15.64 -10.85 13.51
N PHE A 176 16.38 -9.80 13.17
CA PHE A 176 16.56 -9.34 11.79
C PHE A 176 17.09 -10.45 10.87
N ASP A 177 18.14 -11.16 11.30
CA ASP A 177 18.73 -12.24 10.50
C ASP A 177 17.70 -13.34 10.21
N GLN A 178 16.87 -13.71 11.20
CA GLN A 178 15.80 -14.68 11.01
C GLN A 178 14.73 -14.14 10.05
N LEU A 179 14.30 -12.89 10.21
CA LEU A 179 13.27 -12.26 9.37
C LEU A 179 13.74 -12.09 7.91
N ALA A 180 15.02 -11.80 7.70
CA ALA A 180 15.62 -11.62 6.38
C ALA A 180 15.82 -12.96 5.64
N GLU A 181 16.11 -14.05 6.36
CA GLU A 181 16.27 -15.39 5.79
C GLU A 181 14.96 -16.18 5.69
N ASP A 182 13.88 -15.69 6.30
CA ASP A 182 12.58 -16.38 6.31
C ASP A 182 11.99 -16.47 4.90
N ALA A 183 11.71 -17.70 4.45
CA ALA A 183 11.13 -17.98 3.14
C ALA A 183 9.72 -17.37 2.94
N THR A 184 9.02 -17.05 4.04
CA THR A 184 7.73 -16.38 4.02
C THR A 184 7.85 -14.85 3.94
N ALA A 185 9.06 -14.29 3.86
CA ALA A 185 9.31 -12.87 3.62
C ALA A 185 8.42 -11.92 4.48
N PRO A 186 8.52 -11.96 5.82
CA PRO A 186 7.70 -11.14 6.72
C PRO A 186 7.97 -9.64 6.60
N LEU A 187 9.16 -9.24 6.14
CA LEU A 187 9.52 -7.83 5.91
C LEU A 187 8.87 -7.23 4.65
N LEU A 188 8.30 -8.07 3.78
CA LEU A 188 7.62 -7.61 2.56
C LEU A 188 6.25 -7.04 2.91
N ASN A 189 5.98 -5.79 2.49
CA ASN A 189 4.63 -5.24 2.55
C ASN A 189 3.82 -5.70 1.33
N ARG A 190 3.14 -6.83 1.47
CA ARG A 190 2.32 -7.46 0.43
C ARG A 190 1.20 -6.58 -0.09
N ALA A 191 0.73 -5.61 0.69
CA ALA A 191 -0.38 -4.75 0.30
C ALA A 191 -0.02 -3.74 -0.82
N VAL A 192 1.27 -3.37 -0.91
CA VAL A 192 1.77 -2.36 -1.87
C VAL A 192 2.99 -2.81 -2.68
N GLN A 193 3.73 -3.82 -2.20
CA GLN A 193 4.87 -4.42 -2.90
C GLN A 193 4.53 -5.78 -3.51
N GLY A 194 3.50 -6.46 -3.01
CA GLY A 194 3.05 -7.73 -3.57
C GLY A 194 2.50 -7.55 -4.98
N GLN A 195 3.00 -8.37 -5.92
CA GLN A 195 2.57 -8.40 -7.32
C GLN A 195 1.89 -9.72 -7.59
N TYR A 196 0.57 -9.67 -7.75
CA TYR A 196 -0.27 -10.85 -7.82
C TYR A 196 -0.98 -10.95 -9.16
N GLN A 197 -1.18 -12.17 -9.64
CA GLN A 197 -2.08 -12.43 -10.75
C GLN A 197 -3.52 -12.05 -10.35
N PRO A 198 -4.18 -11.08 -11.02
CA PRO A 198 -5.54 -10.67 -10.64
C PRO A 198 -6.64 -11.68 -11.00
N GLY A 199 -6.47 -12.53 -12.03
CA GLY A 199 -7.56 -13.39 -12.48
C GLY A 199 -8.83 -12.59 -12.83
N LEU A 200 -9.99 -13.18 -12.50
CA LEU A 200 -11.30 -12.54 -12.75
C LEU A 200 -11.58 -11.33 -11.85
N VAL A 201 -10.67 -10.92 -10.94
CA VAL A 201 -10.79 -9.63 -10.23
C VAL A 201 -10.84 -8.46 -11.22
N LEU A 202 -10.25 -8.60 -12.42
CA LEU A 202 -10.32 -7.56 -13.47
C LEU A 202 -11.70 -7.42 -14.11
N GLN A 203 -12.56 -8.43 -13.96
CA GLN A 203 -13.82 -8.53 -14.69
C GLN A 203 -14.73 -7.31 -14.54
N PRO A 204 -14.97 -6.75 -13.33
CA PRO A 204 -15.83 -5.58 -13.19
C PRO A 204 -15.29 -4.35 -13.92
N PHE A 205 -13.97 -4.17 -13.98
CA PHE A 205 -13.33 -3.01 -14.62
C PHE A 205 -13.41 -3.12 -16.14
N ILE A 206 -13.11 -4.30 -16.70
CA ILE A 206 -13.21 -4.56 -18.15
C ILE A 206 -14.67 -4.40 -18.59
N LEU A 207 -15.63 -4.96 -17.85
CA LEU A 207 -17.06 -4.82 -18.16
C LEU A 207 -17.54 -3.37 -18.01
N ALA A 208 -17.07 -2.62 -17.01
CA ALA A 208 -17.39 -1.20 -16.87
C ALA A 208 -16.96 -0.41 -18.10
N ALA A 209 -15.71 -0.58 -18.53
CA ALA A 209 -15.19 0.12 -19.71
C ALA A 209 -15.87 -0.30 -21.02
N ALA A 210 -16.15 -1.60 -21.19
CA ALA A 210 -16.87 -2.10 -22.36
C ALA A 210 -18.32 -1.57 -22.42
N LEU A 211 -18.99 -1.47 -21.26
CA LEU A 211 -20.31 -0.87 -21.15
C LEU A 211 -20.28 0.65 -21.44
N ASP A 212 -19.23 1.33 -20.98
CA ASP A 212 -19.06 2.76 -21.18
C ASP A 212 -18.84 3.10 -22.66
N ALA A 213 -18.08 2.26 -23.37
CA ALA A 213 -17.81 2.35 -24.80
C ALA A 213 -18.92 1.74 -25.70
N ASP A 214 -20.08 1.40 -25.12
CA ASP A 214 -21.24 0.78 -25.78
C ASP A 214 -20.87 -0.50 -26.59
N ARG A 215 -19.84 -1.23 -26.14
CA ARG A 215 -19.39 -2.51 -26.73
C ARG A 215 -20.24 -3.69 -26.25
N ILE A 216 -20.85 -3.56 -25.09
CA ILE A 216 -21.78 -4.53 -24.52
C ILE A 216 -23.05 -3.83 -24.03
N GLN A 217 -24.10 -4.61 -23.89
CA GLN A 217 -25.31 -4.23 -23.16
C GLN A 217 -25.52 -5.26 -22.06
N LEU A 218 -25.77 -4.84 -20.82
CA LEU A 218 -25.85 -5.77 -19.69
C LEU A 218 -26.94 -6.84 -19.86
N GLY A 219 -28.09 -6.48 -20.46
CA GLY A 219 -29.15 -7.43 -20.81
C GLY A 219 -28.96 -8.12 -22.17
N GLY A 220 -27.85 -7.87 -22.87
CA GLY A 220 -27.52 -8.52 -24.13
C GLY A 220 -27.12 -9.98 -23.91
N THR A 221 -27.63 -10.87 -24.75
CA THR A 221 -27.37 -12.32 -24.64
C THR A 221 -25.93 -12.67 -24.95
N VAL A 222 -25.43 -13.69 -24.26
CA VAL A 222 -24.09 -14.23 -24.40
C VAL A 222 -24.17 -15.67 -24.90
N LEU A 223 -23.34 -16.02 -25.87
CA LEU A 223 -23.29 -17.39 -26.39
C LEU A 223 -22.46 -18.27 -25.46
N ASN A 224 -23.01 -19.42 -25.07
CA ASN A 224 -22.37 -20.39 -24.18
C ASN A 224 -21.79 -19.74 -22.91
N PRO A 225 -22.61 -19.14 -22.03
CA PRO A 225 -22.11 -18.41 -20.85
C PRO A 225 -21.14 -19.22 -19.99
N ASN A 226 -21.38 -20.53 -19.86
CA ASN A 226 -20.52 -21.46 -19.11
C ASN A 226 -19.46 -22.18 -19.96
N ARG A 227 -18.97 -21.56 -21.05
CA ARG A 227 -17.94 -22.15 -21.91
C ARG A 227 -16.66 -22.48 -21.12
N PRO A 228 -16.13 -23.72 -21.22
CA PRO A 228 -14.87 -24.09 -20.56
C PRO A 228 -13.68 -23.36 -21.18
N VAL A 229 -12.76 -22.90 -20.34
CA VAL A 229 -11.51 -22.23 -20.74
C VAL A 229 -10.32 -23.03 -20.22
N PRO A 230 -9.45 -23.56 -21.10
CA PRO A 230 -8.21 -24.19 -20.67
C PRO A 230 -7.17 -23.12 -20.28
N ILE A 231 -6.60 -23.23 -19.08
CA ILE A 231 -5.53 -22.34 -18.56
C ILE A 231 -4.54 -23.24 -17.83
N ASP A 232 -3.27 -23.24 -18.26
CA ASP A 232 -2.18 -24.01 -17.63
C ASP A 232 -2.49 -25.48 -17.33
N GLY A 233 -3.25 -26.13 -18.22
CA GLY A 233 -3.64 -27.54 -18.08
C GLY A 233 -4.89 -27.78 -17.23
N GLU A 234 -5.45 -26.74 -16.61
CA GLU A 234 -6.74 -26.78 -15.92
C GLU A 234 -7.89 -26.27 -16.79
N ILE A 235 -9.11 -26.74 -16.53
CA ILE A 235 -10.31 -26.23 -17.20
C ILE A 235 -11.09 -25.35 -16.22
N LYS A 236 -11.15 -24.06 -16.51
CA LYS A 236 -11.95 -23.09 -15.76
C LYS A 236 -13.33 -22.91 -16.40
N ARG A 237 -14.32 -22.67 -15.55
CA ARG A 237 -15.73 -22.43 -15.88
C ARG A 237 -16.25 -21.27 -15.04
N CYS A 238 -17.51 -20.87 -15.24
CA CYS A 238 -18.14 -19.93 -14.31
C CYS A 238 -18.06 -20.48 -12.88
N GLN A 239 -17.88 -19.59 -11.91
CA GLN A 239 -17.78 -19.96 -10.50
C GLN A 239 -19.10 -20.52 -9.96
N THR A 240 -20.23 -20.02 -10.46
CA THR A 240 -21.56 -20.60 -10.24
C THR A 240 -22.24 -20.82 -11.59
N THR A 241 -23.23 -21.71 -11.66
CA THR A 241 -23.89 -22.04 -12.93
C THR A 241 -24.76 -20.87 -13.41
N PRO A 242 -24.46 -20.26 -14.58
CA PRO A 242 -25.31 -19.22 -15.16
C PRO A 242 -26.54 -19.83 -15.85
N PRO A 243 -27.57 -19.01 -16.18
CA PRO A 243 -28.65 -19.41 -17.08
C PRO A 243 -28.12 -19.84 -18.46
N ASP A 244 -28.84 -20.75 -19.12
CA ASP A 244 -28.49 -21.21 -20.48
C ASP A 244 -28.53 -20.07 -21.50
N ASP A 245 -29.47 -19.13 -21.35
CA ASP A 245 -29.63 -17.90 -22.12
C ASP A 245 -29.05 -16.67 -21.40
N GLY A 246 -27.94 -16.86 -20.68
CA GLY A 246 -27.31 -15.83 -19.86
C GLY A 246 -26.92 -14.56 -20.62
N THR A 247 -26.88 -13.47 -19.88
CA THR A 247 -26.59 -12.11 -20.33
C THR A 247 -25.21 -11.64 -19.85
N TRP A 248 -24.78 -10.46 -20.29
CA TRP A 248 -23.55 -9.83 -19.75
C TRP A 248 -23.65 -9.51 -18.24
N ALA A 249 -24.86 -9.29 -17.71
CA ALA A 249 -25.07 -9.19 -16.27
C ALA A 249 -24.78 -10.53 -15.58
N ASP A 250 -25.28 -11.63 -16.14
CA ASP A 250 -25.03 -12.98 -15.63
C ASP A 250 -23.55 -13.36 -15.69
N VAL A 251 -22.83 -12.90 -16.72
CA VAL A 251 -21.37 -13.10 -16.82
C VAL A 251 -20.64 -12.55 -15.59
N LEU A 252 -21.03 -11.36 -15.11
CA LEU A 252 -20.45 -10.76 -13.90
C LEU A 252 -20.88 -11.50 -12.63
N ILE A 253 -22.17 -11.77 -12.48
CA ILE A 253 -22.74 -12.44 -11.29
C ILE A 253 -22.14 -13.83 -11.09
N HIS A 254 -22.02 -14.59 -12.18
CA HIS A 254 -21.54 -15.97 -12.17
C HIS A 254 -20.03 -16.12 -12.39
N ARG A 255 -19.30 -15.00 -12.60
CA ARG A 255 -17.84 -14.94 -12.77
C ARG A 255 -17.36 -15.86 -13.90
N CYS A 256 -17.86 -15.60 -15.10
CA CYS A 256 -17.69 -16.48 -16.25
C CYS A 256 -16.46 -16.12 -17.11
N PRO A 257 -15.42 -16.97 -17.18
CA PRO A 257 -14.19 -16.67 -17.94
C PRO A 257 -14.38 -16.78 -19.46
N GLY A 258 -15.23 -17.69 -19.96
CA GLY A 258 -15.40 -17.92 -21.39
C GLY A 258 -15.84 -16.67 -22.16
N PRO A 259 -16.97 -16.05 -21.81
CA PRO A 259 -17.43 -14.79 -22.41
C PRO A 259 -16.44 -13.63 -22.24
N MET A 260 -15.66 -13.61 -21.16
CA MET A 260 -14.62 -12.59 -20.96
C MET A 260 -13.50 -12.69 -22.00
N GLN A 261 -13.08 -13.91 -22.37
CA GLN A 261 -12.15 -14.09 -23.49
C GLN A 261 -12.73 -13.57 -24.81
N ASP A 262 -14.03 -13.82 -25.08
CA ASP A 262 -14.69 -13.33 -26.30
C ASP A 262 -14.81 -11.81 -26.33
N LEU A 263 -15.02 -11.17 -25.18
CA LEU A 263 -15.01 -9.72 -25.07
C LEU A 263 -13.61 -9.17 -25.32
N ALA A 264 -12.61 -9.78 -24.69
CA ALA A 264 -11.23 -9.31 -24.77
C ALA A 264 -10.64 -9.45 -26.18
N ASP A 265 -10.96 -10.51 -26.91
CA ASP A 265 -10.64 -10.67 -28.33
C ASP A 265 -11.21 -9.52 -29.17
N ARG A 266 -12.47 -9.13 -28.93
CA ARG A 266 -13.14 -8.04 -29.63
C ARG A 266 -12.58 -6.66 -29.26
N LEU A 267 -12.16 -6.46 -28.02
CA LEU A 267 -11.54 -5.23 -27.55
C LEU A 267 -10.11 -5.06 -28.10
N GLY A 268 -9.36 -6.15 -28.15
CA GLY A 268 -7.95 -6.18 -28.52
C GLY A 268 -7.02 -5.63 -27.44
N LEU A 269 -5.73 -5.95 -27.56
CA LEU A 269 -4.69 -5.63 -26.56
C LEU A 269 -4.60 -4.13 -26.24
N ALA A 270 -4.66 -3.25 -27.25
CA ALA A 270 -4.55 -1.81 -27.04
C ALA A 270 -5.69 -1.24 -26.18
N SER A 271 -6.91 -1.76 -26.34
CA SER A 271 -8.04 -1.34 -25.50
C SER A 271 -7.92 -1.90 -24.09
N LEU A 272 -7.42 -3.12 -23.92
CA LEU A 272 -7.21 -3.71 -22.59
C LEU A 272 -6.13 -2.96 -21.81
N ASP A 273 -5.02 -2.63 -22.46
CA ASP A 273 -3.93 -1.84 -21.88
C ASP A 273 -4.42 -0.45 -21.43
N ASP A 274 -5.17 0.24 -22.29
CA ASP A 274 -5.81 1.53 -21.96
C ASP A 274 -6.78 1.41 -20.77
N ILE A 275 -7.57 0.33 -20.68
CA ILE A 275 -8.43 0.07 -19.52
C ILE A 275 -7.59 -0.09 -18.25
N PHE A 276 -6.54 -0.90 -18.27
CA PHE A 276 -5.71 -1.15 -17.10
C PHE A 276 -4.99 0.11 -16.62
N LEU A 277 -4.50 0.95 -17.54
CA LEU A 277 -3.89 2.23 -17.23
C LEU A 277 -4.89 3.22 -16.63
N ARG A 278 -6.08 3.37 -17.21
CA ARG A 278 -7.11 4.30 -16.71
C ARG A 278 -7.60 3.96 -15.31
N PHE A 279 -7.68 2.68 -14.98
CA PHE A 279 -8.04 2.23 -13.63
C PHE A 279 -6.84 2.22 -12.66
N GLY A 280 -5.64 2.61 -13.10
CA GLY A 280 -4.44 2.66 -12.26
C GLY A 280 -3.83 1.29 -11.92
N LEU A 281 -4.26 0.23 -12.61
CA LEU A 281 -3.82 -1.15 -12.33
C LEU A 281 -2.40 -1.43 -12.82
N ALA A 282 -1.92 -0.66 -13.78
CA ALA A 282 -0.54 -0.71 -14.31
C ALA A 282 0.27 0.56 -13.98
N THR A 283 -0.22 1.38 -13.05
CA THR A 283 0.42 2.65 -12.66
C THR A 283 1.18 2.48 -11.35
N PRO A 284 2.46 2.91 -11.26
CA PRO A 284 3.19 2.92 -10.00
C PRO A 284 2.47 3.72 -8.91
N LEU A 285 2.51 3.21 -7.67
CA LEU A 285 1.88 3.86 -6.53
C LEU A 285 2.81 4.93 -5.94
N GLU A 286 2.35 6.18 -5.90
CA GLU A 286 3.04 7.28 -5.22
C GLU A 286 2.60 7.36 -3.76
N LEU A 287 3.39 6.76 -2.87
CA LEU A 287 3.17 6.77 -1.42
C LEU A 287 4.47 7.02 -0.66
N PRO A 288 4.41 7.53 0.58
CA PRO A 288 5.59 7.74 1.42
C PRO A 288 6.07 6.43 2.08
N LEU A 289 6.15 5.37 1.29
CA LEU A 289 6.66 4.05 1.65
C LEU A 289 7.20 3.35 0.43
N ASN A 290 7.97 2.29 0.67
CA ASN A 290 8.51 1.44 -0.38
C ASN A 290 7.35 0.75 -1.10
N THR A 291 7.11 1.15 -2.34
CA THR A 291 6.18 0.50 -3.25
C THR A 291 6.97 -0.24 -4.32
N GLU A 292 6.41 -1.35 -4.83
CA GLU A 292 7.01 -1.99 -5.99
C GLU A 292 6.65 -1.19 -7.25
N VAL A 293 7.64 -0.93 -8.10
CA VAL A 293 7.39 -0.35 -9.42
C VAL A 293 7.12 -1.50 -10.37
N PRO A 294 5.88 -1.68 -10.88
CA PRO A 294 5.57 -2.80 -11.75
C PRO A 294 6.46 -2.77 -12.99
N GLU A 295 7.06 -3.90 -13.35
CA GLU A 295 7.72 -4.02 -14.64
C GLU A 295 6.65 -3.93 -15.73
N ILE A 296 6.78 -2.95 -16.63
CA ILE A 296 5.82 -2.75 -17.72
C ILE A 296 6.10 -3.80 -18.79
N VAL A 297 5.46 -4.96 -18.66
CA VAL A 297 5.52 -6.04 -19.63
C VAL A 297 4.29 -5.95 -20.55
N PRO A 298 4.46 -5.76 -21.87
CA PRO A 298 3.35 -5.69 -22.81
C PRO A 298 2.46 -6.92 -22.74
N LEU A 299 1.14 -6.71 -22.86
CA LEU A 299 0.17 -7.78 -23.02
C LEU A 299 0.44 -8.55 -24.32
N ASN A 300 0.29 -9.87 -24.29
CA ASN A 300 0.62 -10.77 -25.39
C ASN A 300 -0.62 -11.44 -25.99
N ASP A 301 -1.54 -11.90 -25.15
CA ASP A 301 -2.73 -12.65 -25.56
C ASP A 301 -3.99 -11.98 -24.99
N PRO A 302 -4.85 -11.38 -25.84
CA PRO A 302 -6.06 -10.72 -25.36
C PRO A 302 -6.98 -11.71 -24.63
N LEU A 303 -6.98 -13.00 -24.99
CA LEU A 303 -7.81 -14.00 -24.33
C LEU A 303 -7.36 -14.22 -22.88
N GLN A 304 -6.05 -14.28 -22.62
CA GLN A 304 -5.51 -14.41 -21.26
C GLN A 304 -5.63 -13.09 -20.50
N ALA A 305 -5.38 -11.95 -21.16
CA ALA A 305 -5.48 -10.63 -20.53
C ALA A 305 -6.92 -10.34 -20.06
N GLY A 306 -7.91 -10.75 -20.86
CA GLY A 306 -9.34 -10.60 -20.56
C GLY A 306 -9.82 -11.32 -19.31
N ILE A 307 -9.09 -12.35 -18.88
CA ILE A 307 -9.39 -13.13 -17.67
C ILE A 307 -8.32 -12.95 -16.58
N GLY A 308 -7.42 -11.97 -16.76
CA GLY A 308 -6.31 -11.71 -15.85
C GLY A 308 -5.42 -12.94 -15.69
N GLN A 309 -4.88 -13.47 -16.79
CA GLN A 309 -3.92 -14.58 -16.80
C GLN A 309 -2.74 -14.33 -17.77
N ASP A 310 -2.62 -13.10 -18.28
CA ASP A 310 -1.48 -12.67 -19.11
C ASP A 310 -0.39 -12.02 -18.22
N THR A 311 0.34 -11.04 -18.72
CA THR A 311 1.49 -10.44 -18.02
C THR A 311 1.17 -9.46 -16.90
N LEU A 312 -0.07 -8.95 -16.82
CA LEU A 312 -0.43 -7.96 -15.79
C LEU A 312 -0.44 -8.60 -14.39
N THR A 313 0.36 -8.03 -13.49
CA THR A 313 0.26 -8.24 -12.05
C THR A 313 -0.20 -6.96 -11.36
N VAL A 314 -0.88 -7.10 -10.22
CA VAL A 314 -1.41 -5.97 -9.46
C VAL A 314 -1.13 -6.13 -7.97
N SER A 315 -0.99 -5.01 -7.26
CA SER A 315 -1.02 -4.97 -5.80
C SER A 315 -2.45 -4.85 -5.26
N PRO A 316 -2.72 -5.32 -4.03
CA PRO A 316 -4.01 -5.15 -3.38
C PRO A 316 -4.47 -3.70 -3.31
N LEU A 317 -3.55 -2.75 -3.12
CA LEU A 317 -3.89 -1.33 -3.11
C LEU A 317 -4.33 -0.80 -4.48
N GLN A 318 -3.71 -1.23 -5.58
CA GLN A 318 -4.15 -0.86 -6.93
C GLN A 318 -5.58 -1.37 -7.20
N VAL A 319 -5.89 -2.61 -6.80
CA VAL A 319 -7.25 -3.16 -6.91
C VAL A 319 -8.23 -2.37 -6.06
N ALA A 320 -7.85 -1.95 -4.84
CA ALA A 320 -8.71 -1.17 -3.96
C ALA A 320 -9.03 0.21 -4.56
N LEU A 321 -8.04 0.89 -5.15
CA LEU A 321 -8.22 2.16 -5.84
C LEU A 321 -9.15 2.01 -7.07
N ALA A 322 -8.91 0.99 -7.90
CA ALA A 322 -9.75 0.70 -9.06
C ALA A 322 -11.20 0.40 -8.64
N LEU A 323 -11.40 -0.35 -7.55
CA LEU A 323 -12.72 -0.61 -6.98
C LEU A 323 -13.37 0.68 -6.46
N SER A 324 -12.60 1.57 -5.83
CA SER A 324 -13.10 2.88 -5.42
C SER A 324 -13.62 3.70 -6.59
N ALA A 325 -13.06 3.60 -7.80
CA ALA A 325 -13.64 4.27 -8.97
C ALA A 325 -15.07 3.77 -9.29
N LEU A 326 -15.34 2.47 -9.15
CA LEU A 326 -16.69 1.93 -9.29
C LEU A 326 -17.60 2.37 -8.14
N GLY A 327 -17.06 2.48 -6.92
CA GLY A 327 -17.73 3.01 -5.74
C GLY A 327 -18.07 4.51 -5.85
N ASN A 328 -17.21 5.29 -6.49
CA ASN A 328 -17.22 6.75 -6.55
C ASN A 328 -17.72 7.31 -7.90
N ASP A 329 -18.72 6.66 -8.49
CA ASP A 329 -19.38 7.14 -9.71
C ASP A 329 -18.41 7.41 -10.88
N GLY A 330 -17.35 6.59 -10.98
CA GLY A 330 -16.36 6.63 -12.05
C GLY A 330 -15.09 7.41 -11.71
N ARG A 331 -15.00 8.07 -10.54
CA ARG A 331 -13.86 8.92 -10.15
C ARG A 331 -12.80 8.12 -9.41
N LEU A 332 -11.58 8.06 -9.94
CA LEU A 332 -10.46 7.35 -9.34
C LEU A 332 -9.78 8.25 -8.28
N PRO A 333 -9.79 7.88 -6.99
CA PRO A 333 -9.06 8.63 -5.97
C PRO A 333 -7.54 8.41 -6.11
N THR A 334 -6.75 9.36 -5.60
CA THR A 334 -5.31 9.19 -5.45
C THR A 334 -5.02 8.65 -4.05
N PRO A 335 -4.18 7.62 -3.88
CA PRO A 335 -3.94 7.04 -2.57
C PRO A 335 -3.29 8.06 -1.62
N ARG A 336 -3.75 8.07 -0.37
CA ARG A 336 -3.26 8.97 0.67
C ARG A 336 -3.04 8.19 1.97
N LEU A 337 -1.89 8.45 2.59
CA LEU A 337 -1.51 7.85 3.88
C LEU A 337 -1.24 8.86 4.99
N VAL A 338 -0.98 10.13 4.66
CA VAL A 338 -0.66 11.17 5.65
C VAL A 338 -1.68 12.28 5.60
N THR A 339 -2.27 12.59 6.76
CA THR A 339 -3.28 13.63 6.92
C THR A 339 -2.67 14.96 7.34
N ALA A 340 -1.68 14.94 8.22
CA ALA A 340 -1.04 16.16 8.72
C ALA A 340 0.41 15.92 9.18
N VAL A 341 1.21 16.98 9.17
CA VAL A 341 2.58 17.01 9.70
C VAL A 341 2.70 18.18 10.66
N GLN A 342 3.34 17.97 11.81
CA GLN A 342 3.53 19.01 12.81
C GLN A 342 4.55 20.06 12.34
N ASP A 343 4.24 21.33 12.50
CA ASP A 343 5.16 22.43 12.22
C ASP A 343 6.12 22.72 13.40
N LYS A 344 7.01 23.69 13.21
CA LYS A 344 7.99 24.13 14.24
C LYS A 344 7.34 24.73 15.49
N ASN A 345 6.08 25.16 15.41
CA ASN A 345 5.32 25.70 16.54
C ASN A 345 4.54 24.61 17.29
N GLY A 346 4.69 23.34 16.89
CA GLY A 346 3.99 22.21 17.48
C GLY A 346 2.56 22.03 16.96
N THR A 347 2.14 22.77 15.93
CA THR A 347 0.78 22.70 15.36
C THR A 347 0.72 21.71 14.21
N MET A 348 -0.26 20.80 14.22
CA MET A 348 -0.49 19.89 13.10
C MET A 348 -0.98 20.66 11.87
N GLN A 349 -0.21 20.64 10.80
CA GLN A 349 -0.55 21.26 9.51
C GLN A 349 -1.12 20.19 8.57
N PRO A 350 -2.38 20.32 8.14
CA PRO A 350 -2.98 19.40 7.18
C PRO A 350 -2.19 19.34 5.88
N GLN A 351 -1.97 18.14 5.37
CA GLN A 351 -1.45 17.94 4.03
C GLN A 351 -2.58 18.19 3.02
N PRO A 352 -2.28 18.79 1.85
CA PRO A 352 -3.26 18.96 0.78
C PRO A 352 -3.87 17.60 0.38
N GLU A 353 -5.18 17.59 0.12
CA GLU A 353 -5.79 16.44 -0.53
C GLU A 353 -5.25 16.33 -1.95
N PRO A 354 -4.75 15.15 -2.37
CA PRO A 354 -4.29 14.98 -3.73
C PRO A 354 -5.45 15.12 -4.70
N PRO A 355 -5.23 15.66 -5.91
CA PRO A 355 -6.27 15.67 -6.94
C PRO A 355 -6.67 14.24 -7.30
N THR A 356 -7.90 14.06 -7.80
CA THR A 356 -8.34 12.76 -8.36
C THR A 356 -7.41 12.34 -9.50
N ALA A 357 -7.13 11.04 -9.59
CA ALA A 357 -6.31 10.44 -10.62
C ALA A 357 -7.01 10.31 -11.99
N GLY A 358 -8.29 10.70 -12.07
CA GLY A 358 -9.07 10.79 -13.31
C GLY A 358 -10.40 10.05 -13.24
N ASP A 359 -11.07 9.95 -14.39
CA ASP A 359 -12.37 9.31 -14.53
C ASP A 359 -12.28 8.11 -15.50
N PRO A 360 -11.90 6.90 -15.03
CA PRO A 360 -11.75 5.73 -15.90
C PRO A 360 -12.99 5.39 -16.73
N VAL A 361 -14.19 5.64 -16.19
CA VAL A 361 -15.48 5.36 -16.84
C VAL A 361 -16.52 6.41 -16.43
N THR A 362 -17.59 6.56 -17.20
CA THR A 362 -18.69 7.44 -16.78
C THR A 362 -19.41 6.91 -15.54
N SER A 363 -20.07 7.82 -14.81
CA SER A 363 -20.91 7.45 -13.66
C SER A 363 -22.04 6.49 -14.00
N ARG A 364 -22.52 6.48 -15.26
CA ARG A 364 -23.52 5.50 -15.72
C ARG A 364 -22.94 4.08 -15.68
N ALA A 365 -21.77 3.90 -16.27
CA ALA A 365 -21.11 2.60 -16.31
C ALA A 365 -20.72 2.12 -14.92
N ALA A 366 -20.11 2.99 -14.11
CA ALA A 366 -19.74 2.69 -12.73
C ALA A 366 -20.95 2.24 -11.89
N ARG A 367 -22.06 2.99 -11.91
CA ARG A 367 -23.27 2.65 -11.14
C ARG A 367 -23.92 1.35 -11.59
N ASN A 368 -23.93 1.07 -12.89
CA ASN A 368 -24.50 -0.17 -13.42
C ASN A 368 -23.70 -1.40 -12.98
N ILE A 369 -22.36 -1.35 -13.05
CA ILE A 369 -21.51 -2.44 -12.55
C ILE A 369 -21.61 -2.57 -11.04
N ARG A 370 -21.56 -1.45 -10.32
CA ARG A 370 -21.76 -1.41 -8.85
C ARG A 370 -23.07 -2.11 -8.48
N GLN A 371 -24.18 -1.79 -9.14
CA GLN A 371 -25.48 -2.43 -8.87
C GLN A 371 -25.46 -3.95 -9.08
N LEU A 372 -24.76 -4.45 -10.10
CA LEU A 372 -24.64 -5.89 -10.35
C LEU A 372 -23.78 -6.61 -9.30
N LEU A 373 -22.78 -5.92 -8.74
CA LEU A 373 -22.00 -6.47 -7.62
C LEU A 373 -22.84 -6.64 -6.34
N ASN A 374 -24.00 -5.99 -6.25
CA ASN A 374 -24.97 -6.13 -5.16
C ASN A 374 -26.07 -7.15 -5.48
N SER A 375 -25.71 -8.31 -6.03
CA SER A 375 -26.70 -9.34 -6.39
C SER A 375 -27.31 -10.04 -5.16
N ASP A 376 -26.54 -10.18 -4.08
CA ASP A 376 -26.92 -10.97 -2.89
C ASP A 376 -27.07 -10.11 -1.60
N GLY A 377 -27.21 -8.79 -1.74
CA GLY A 377 -27.31 -7.85 -0.61
C GLY A 377 -25.96 -7.44 0.01
N SER A 378 -24.85 -7.85 -0.60
CA SER A 378 -23.48 -7.38 -0.34
C SER A 378 -22.85 -6.98 -1.67
N PHE A 379 -22.14 -5.85 -1.73
CA PHE A 379 -21.35 -5.48 -2.90
C PHE A 379 -20.01 -6.20 -2.84
N SER A 380 -19.98 -7.50 -3.08
CA SER A 380 -18.76 -8.30 -2.95
C SER A 380 -18.46 -9.17 -4.16
N PHE A 381 -17.17 -9.40 -4.38
CA PHE A 381 -16.66 -10.22 -5.46
C PHE A 381 -15.50 -11.07 -4.95
N ALA A 382 -15.65 -12.38 -4.99
CA ALA A 382 -14.64 -13.33 -4.55
C ALA A 382 -14.30 -14.33 -5.65
N THR A 383 -13.02 -14.51 -5.95
CA THR A 383 -12.54 -15.44 -6.99
C THR A 383 -11.14 -15.95 -6.65
N SER A 384 -10.67 -16.98 -7.35
CA SER A 384 -9.28 -17.43 -7.25
C SER A 384 -8.57 -17.24 -8.59
N ALA A 385 -7.32 -16.80 -8.52
CA ALA A 385 -6.44 -16.63 -9.67
C ALA A 385 -5.34 -17.69 -9.64
N LEU A 386 -5.00 -18.26 -10.79
CA LEU A 386 -3.80 -19.09 -10.91
C LEU A 386 -2.56 -18.21 -10.75
N SER A 387 -1.60 -18.67 -9.95
CA SER A 387 -0.34 -17.96 -9.66
C SER A 387 0.90 -18.85 -9.86
N GLY A 388 0.71 -19.98 -10.51
CA GLY A 388 1.71 -20.99 -10.83
C GLY A 388 1.05 -22.37 -11.00
N PRO A 389 1.81 -23.41 -11.42
CA PRO A 389 1.25 -24.74 -11.69
C PRO A 389 0.47 -25.34 -10.52
N ASP A 390 0.93 -25.09 -9.30
CA ASP A 390 0.32 -25.61 -8.06
C ASP A 390 -0.09 -24.51 -7.07
N SER A 391 -0.12 -23.25 -7.51
CA SER A 391 -0.41 -22.10 -6.64
C SER A 391 -1.62 -21.33 -7.15
N ARG A 392 -2.46 -20.92 -6.19
CA ARG A 392 -3.62 -20.08 -6.44
C ARG A 392 -3.68 -18.98 -5.39
N ASN A 393 -4.10 -17.78 -5.79
CA ASN A 393 -4.37 -16.70 -4.86
C ASN A 393 -5.87 -16.44 -4.80
N GLY A 394 -6.41 -16.48 -3.59
CA GLY A 394 -7.81 -16.18 -3.33
C GLY A 394 -7.99 -14.69 -3.13
N TRP A 395 -8.91 -14.09 -3.87
CA TRP A 395 -9.21 -12.67 -3.83
C TRP A 395 -10.63 -12.43 -3.32
N TYR A 396 -10.77 -11.37 -2.53
CA TYR A 396 -12.04 -10.81 -2.14
C TYR A 396 -11.98 -9.30 -2.30
N MET A 397 -13.02 -8.72 -2.87
CA MET A 397 -13.16 -7.27 -2.92
C MET A 397 -14.60 -6.88 -2.61
N ALA A 398 -14.78 -5.82 -1.83
CA ALA A 398 -16.10 -5.37 -1.42
C ALA A 398 -16.23 -3.86 -1.26
N LEU A 399 -17.45 -3.37 -1.43
CA LEU A 399 -17.84 -1.99 -1.20
C LEU A 399 -18.82 -1.94 -0.02
N THR A 400 -18.53 -1.13 1.01
CA THR A 400 -19.30 -1.10 2.25
C THR A 400 -19.49 0.32 2.77
N PRO A 401 -20.60 0.66 3.46
CA PRO A 401 -21.82 -0.13 3.64
C PRO A 401 -22.61 -0.34 2.34
N THR A 402 -23.40 -1.41 2.26
CA THR A 402 -24.19 -1.77 1.05
C THR A 402 -25.03 -0.61 0.52
N ASN A 403 -25.81 0.09 1.35
CA ASN A 403 -26.74 1.10 0.81
C ASN A 403 -26.06 2.35 0.25
N GLN A 404 -24.89 2.70 0.77
CA GLN A 404 -24.12 3.87 0.36
C GLN A 404 -22.64 3.57 0.60
N PRO A 405 -21.96 2.96 -0.38
CA PRO A 405 -20.56 2.62 -0.24
C PRO A 405 -19.70 3.84 0.10
N ARG A 406 -18.93 3.73 1.17
CA ARG A 406 -17.92 4.72 1.59
C ARG A 406 -16.52 4.14 1.65
N TYR A 407 -16.42 2.82 1.77
CA TYR A 407 -15.17 2.11 1.93
C TYR A 407 -15.06 0.97 0.93
N ALA A 408 -13.85 0.78 0.41
CA ALA A 408 -13.46 -0.36 -0.40
C ALA A 408 -12.56 -1.27 0.43
N ILE A 409 -12.85 -2.57 0.41
CA ILE A 409 -12.06 -3.61 1.06
C ILE A 409 -11.50 -4.51 -0.03
N VAL A 410 -10.21 -4.80 0.02
CA VAL A 410 -9.57 -5.81 -0.83
C VAL A 410 -8.76 -6.74 0.05
N VAL A 411 -8.92 -8.04 -0.16
CA VAL A 411 -8.18 -9.10 0.52
C VAL A 411 -7.57 -9.99 -0.55
N VAL A 412 -6.30 -10.31 -0.39
CA VAL A 412 -5.63 -11.40 -1.11
C VAL A 412 -5.09 -12.38 -0.10
N VAL A 413 -5.35 -13.68 -0.31
CA VAL A 413 -4.77 -14.77 0.46
C VAL A 413 -3.97 -15.64 -0.50
N GLU A 414 -2.68 -15.75 -0.25
CA GLU A 414 -1.75 -16.53 -1.02
C GLU A 414 -1.96 -18.03 -0.82
N ASN A 415 -1.74 -18.81 -1.88
CA ASN A 415 -1.85 -20.27 -1.86
C ASN A 415 -3.20 -20.79 -1.32
N SER A 416 -4.29 -20.06 -1.59
CA SER A 416 -5.65 -20.42 -1.18
C SER A 416 -6.60 -20.44 -2.38
N GLU A 417 -7.27 -21.58 -2.55
CA GLU A 417 -8.44 -21.71 -3.44
C GLU A 417 -9.76 -21.74 -2.65
N ASP A 418 -9.70 -21.76 -1.32
CA ASP A 418 -10.87 -21.76 -0.46
C ASP A 418 -11.42 -20.34 -0.32
N LEU A 419 -12.40 -20.03 -1.16
CA LEU A 419 -13.05 -18.72 -1.18
C LEU A 419 -13.84 -18.44 0.10
N GLU A 420 -14.22 -19.45 0.89
CA GLU A 420 -14.92 -19.22 2.14
C GLU A 420 -14.00 -18.60 3.19
N VAL A 421 -12.72 -18.98 3.22
CA VAL A 421 -11.70 -18.35 4.08
C VAL A 421 -11.54 -16.87 3.71
N VAL A 422 -11.33 -16.57 2.42
CA VAL A 422 -11.09 -15.19 1.97
C VAL A 422 -12.32 -14.30 2.18
N LYS A 423 -13.53 -14.83 1.91
CA LYS A 423 -14.79 -14.14 2.19
C LYS A 423 -14.99 -13.91 3.68
N ALA A 424 -14.67 -14.88 4.55
CA ALA A 424 -14.84 -14.73 5.99
C ALA A 424 -14.00 -13.56 6.54
N ILE A 425 -12.75 -13.41 6.06
CA ILE A 425 -11.89 -12.27 6.38
C ILE A 425 -12.56 -10.97 5.91
N GLY A 426 -12.96 -10.90 4.63
CA GLY A 426 -13.57 -9.71 4.04
C GLY A 426 -14.86 -9.26 4.73
N VAL A 427 -15.81 -10.18 4.94
CA VAL A 427 -17.09 -9.94 5.63
C VAL A 427 -16.87 -9.55 7.10
N GLY A 428 -15.85 -10.13 7.76
CA GLY A 428 -15.44 -9.73 9.09
C GLY A 428 -15.04 -8.26 9.14
N VAL A 429 -14.24 -7.80 8.17
CA VAL A 429 -13.79 -6.40 8.09
C VAL A 429 -14.95 -5.47 7.72
N GLU A 430 -15.85 -5.87 6.83
CA GLU A 430 -17.08 -5.11 6.57
C GLU A 430 -17.88 -4.86 7.85
N THR A 431 -18.01 -5.90 8.69
CA THR A 431 -18.71 -5.81 9.96
C THR A 431 -17.98 -4.89 10.94
N ALA A 432 -16.64 -4.97 11.02
CA ALA A 432 -15.83 -4.09 11.84
C ALA A 432 -15.98 -2.61 11.42
N VAL A 433 -15.97 -2.33 10.11
CA VAL A 433 -16.15 -0.99 9.55
C VAL A 433 -17.52 -0.41 9.93
N VAL A 434 -18.59 -1.18 9.72
CA VAL A 434 -19.97 -0.76 10.03
C VAL A 434 -20.16 -0.49 11.53
N THR A 435 -19.47 -1.23 12.39
CA THR A 435 -19.61 -1.10 13.85
C THR A 435 -18.74 0.00 14.46
N GLN A 436 -17.55 0.26 13.89
CA GLN A 436 -16.55 1.16 14.47
C GLN A 436 -16.56 2.56 13.84
N LEU A 437 -16.96 2.71 12.57
CA LEU A 437 -17.04 4.02 11.93
C LEU A 437 -18.46 4.61 12.02
N PRO A 438 -18.62 5.85 12.52
CA PRO A 438 -19.93 6.45 12.68
C PRO A 438 -20.66 6.64 11.35
N HIS A 439 -21.94 6.29 11.31
CA HIS A 439 -22.86 6.57 10.21
C HIS A 439 -23.29 8.05 10.22
N ASN A 440 -22.35 8.97 10.03
CA ASN A 440 -22.68 10.38 9.85
C ASN A 440 -22.61 10.76 8.38
#